data_AF-A0A3G1B2L1-F1
#
_entry.id   AF-A0A3G1B2L1-F1
#
_cell.length_a   1.000
_cell.length_b   1.000
_cell.length_c   1.000
_cell.angle_alpha   90.00
_cell.angle_beta   90.00
_cell.angle_gamma   90.00
#
_symmetry.space_group_name_H-M   'P 1'
#
loop_
_entity.id
_entity.type
_entity.pdbx_description
1 polymer ?
#
loop_
_entity_poly.entity_id
_entity_poly.type
_entity_poly.pdbx_seq_one_letter_code
_entity_poly.pdbx_strand_id
1 'polypeptide(L)' 'METTLKITIDHLTKKKADAIRAALEPDNVDFPKGLSFEMENLDNALVFNFHSTGNMKTLTATIDEVLSHVQVALKVME' A
#
# COMPACT_ATOMS: atom_id res chain seq x y z
N MET A 1 -16.13 -14.00 -4.24
CA MET A 1 -15.12 -13.85 -5.31
C MET A 1 -13.84 -13.49 -4.60
N GLU A 2 -12.77 -14.22 -4.86
CA GLU A 2 -11.46 -13.89 -4.32
C GLU A 2 -10.74 -12.99 -5.32
N THR A 3 -10.04 -11.97 -4.85
CA THR A 3 -9.33 -11.02 -5.70
C THR A 3 -7.99 -10.71 -5.08
N THR A 4 -6.94 -10.91 -5.87
CA THR A 4 -5.57 -10.54 -5.54
C THR A 4 -5.12 -9.45 -6.49
N LEU A 5 -4.54 -8.38 -5.94
CA LEU A 5 -4.03 -7.27 -6.72
C LEU A 5 -2.63 -6.89 -6.22
N LYS A 6 -1.75 -6.63 -7.17
CA LYS A 6 -0.36 -6.23 -6.91
C LYS A 6 -0.11 -4.87 -7.51
N ILE A 7 0.39 -3.94 -6.71
CA ILE A 7 0.89 -2.65 -7.17
C ILE A 7 2.38 -2.59 -6.86
N THR A 8 3.18 -2.21 -7.85
CA THR A 8 4.61 -1.99 -7.68
C THR A 8 4.91 -0.53 -7.91
N ILE A 9 5.59 0.10 -6.94
CA ILE A 9 6.12 1.45 -7.05
C ILE A 9 7.63 1.31 -7.19
N ASP A 10 8.17 1.64 -8.36
CA ASP A 10 9.57 1.46 -8.70
C ASP A 10 10.36 2.79 -8.65
N HIS A 11 11.68 2.68 -8.90
CA HIS A 11 12.61 3.80 -8.93
C HIS A 11 12.60 4.66 -7.65
N LEU A 12 12.33 4.03 -6.50
CA LEU A 12 12.38 4.68 -5.21
C LEU A 12 13.82 4.73 -4.70
N THR A 13 14.22 5.89 -4.18
CA THR A 13 15.42 5.94 -3.34
C THR A 13 15.12 5.27 -2.00
N LYS A 14 16.15 4.72 -1.33
CA LYS A 14 15.99 4.12 0.00
C LYS A 14 15.23 5.03 0.98
N LYS A 15 15.57 6.32 1.00
CA LYS A 15 14.90 7.32 1.82
C LYS A 15 13.39 7.40 1.55
N LYS A 16 12.98 7.36 0.27
CA LYS A 16 11.56 7.40 -0.14
C LYS A 16 10.84 6.11 0.24
N ALA A 17 11.47 4.95 0.03
CA ALA A 17 10.92 3.67 0.44
C ALA A 17 10.70 3.61 1.96
N ASP A 18 11.69 4.05 2.75
CA ASP A 18 11.60 4.07 4.22
C ASP A 18 10.48 5.01 4.70
N ALA A 19 10.30 6.17 4.07
CA ALA A 19 9.24 7.12 4.43
C ALA A 19 7.84 6.59 4.09
N ILE A 20 7.67 5.96 2.93
CA ILE A 20 6.39 5.33 2.56
C ILE A 20 6.04 4.21 3.55
N ARG A 21 7.03 3.38 3.91
CA ARG A 21 6.84 2.30 4.88
C ARG A 21 6.44 2.86 6.25
N ALA A 22 7.13 3.89 6.72
CA ALA A 22 6.84 4.53 8.01
C ALA A 22 5.45 5.20 8.04
N ALA A 23 4.97 5.69 6.90
CA ALA A 23 3.65 6.28 6.79
C ALA A 23 2.53 5.23 6.83
N LEU A 24 2.77 4.03 6.29
CA LEU A 24 1.77 2.97 6.17
C LEU A 24 1.80 1.93 7.30
N GLU A 25 2.93 1.79 8.04
CA GLU A 25 3.04 0.90 9.21
C GLU A 25 1.98 1.15 10.30
N PRO A 26 1.65 2.42 10.66
CA PRO A 26 0.63 2.71 11.67
C PRO A 26 -0.80 2.36 11.21
N ASP A 27 -1.07 2.47 9.90
CA ASP A 27 -2.42 2.27 9.33
C ASP A 27 -2.76 0.79 9.10
N ASN A 28 -1.76 -0.11 9.18
CA ASN A 28 -1.94 -1.54 8.92
C ASN A 28 -2.76 -2.31 9.98
N VAL A 29 -3.37 -1.63 10.95
CA VAL A 29 -4.09 -2.25 12.09
C VAL A 29 -5.60 -2.38 11.83
N ASP A 30 -6.21 -1.53 10.99
CA ASP A 30 -7.68 -1.43 10.84
C ASP A 30 -8.20 -1.69 9.41
N PHE A 31 -7.70 -2.73 8.74
CA PHE A 31 -8.26 -3.12 7.45
C PHE A 31 -9.68 -3.72 7.56
N PRO A 32 -10.56 -3.49 6.56
CA PRO A 32 -11.89 -4.09 6.52
C PRO A 32 -11.83 -5.62 6.58
N LYS A 33 -12.83 -6.25 7.22
CA LYS A 33 -12.91 -7.72 7.28
C LYS A 33 -12.88 -8.33 5.89
N GLY A 34 -12.02 -9.34 5.73
CA GLY A 34 -11.85 -10.06 4.47
C GLY A 34 -10.93 -9.35 3.47
N LEU A 35 -10.25 -8.26 3.86
CA LEU A 35 -9.16 -7.63 3.13
C LEU A 35 -7.86 -7.80 3.92
N SER A 36 -6.80 -8.21 3.25
CA SER A 36 -5.44 -8.19 3.77
C SER A 36 -4.53 -7.39 2.85
N PHE A 37 -3.53 -6.77 3.45
CA PHE A 37 -2.54 -5.97 2.77
C PHE A 37 -1.16 -6.32 3.32
N GLU A 38 -0.24 -6.59 2.42
CA GLU A 38 1.17 -6.85 2.73
C GLU A 38 2.04 -5.94 1.88
N MET A 39 3.11 -5.45 2.50
CA MET A 39 4.10 -4.61 1.85
C MET A 39 5.45 -5.30 1.89
N GLU A 40 6.07 -5.42 0.72
CA GLU A 40 7.40 -5.98 0.55
C GLU A 40 8.33 -4.94 -0.08
N ASN A 41 9.59 -4.95 0.35
CA ASN A 41 10.63 -4.13 -0.27
C ASN A 41 11.44 -5.04 -1.20
N LEU A 42 11.49 -4.69 -2.49
CA LEU A 42 12.22 -5.43 -3.51
C LEU A 42 13.19 -4.47 -4.21
N ASP A 43 14.45 -4.50 -3.80
CA ASP A 43 15.51 -3.59 -4.26
C ASP A 43 15.12 -2.10 -4.13
N ASN A 44 14.88 -1.43 -5.26
CA ASN A 44 14.48 -0.02 -5.35
C ASN A 44 12.96 0.13 -5.58
N ALA A 45 12.18 -0.89 -5.23
CA ALA A 45 10.74 -0.92 -5.40
C ALA A 45 10.02 -1.34 -4.12
N LEU A 46 8.84 -0.79 -3.93
CA LEU A 46 7.86 -1.25 -2.95
C LEU A 46 6.76 -2.01 -3.67
N VAL A 47 6.45 -3.21 -3.15
CA VAL A 47 5.40 -4.07 -3.68
C VAL A 47 4.28 -4.14 -2.66
N PHE A 48 3.08 -3.78 -3.10
CA PHE A 48 1.85 -3.78 -2.34
C PHE A 48 0.99 -4.95 -2.79
N ASN A 49 0.81 -5.93 -1.92
CA ASN A 49 0.02 -7.11 -2.15
C ASN A 49 -1.32 -6.97 -1.43
N PHE A 50 -2.40 -6.79 -2.18
CA PHE A 50 -3.76 -6.78 -1.66
C PHE A 50 -4.42 -8.11 -1.94
N HIS A 51 -5.10 -8.65 -0.94
CA HIS A 51 -5.97 -9.80 -1.08
C HIS A 51 -7.34 -9.46 -0.49
N SER A 52 -8.40 -9.79 -1.20
CA SER A 52 -9.77 -9.52 -0.77
C SER A 52 -10.70 -10.69 -1.09
N THR A 53 -11.50 -11.08 -0.11
CA THR A 53 -12.62 -12.01 -0.24
C THR A 53 -13.97 -11.28 -0.28
N GLY A 54 -13.94 -9.95 -0.12
CA GLY A 54 -15.11 -9.07 -0.05
C GLY A 54 -15.56 -8.54 -1.42
N ASN A 55 -16.27 -7.43 -1.40
CA ASN A 55 -16.72 -6.78 -2.63
C ASN A 55 -15.61 -5.88 -3.23
N MET A 56 -15.65 -5.71 -4.55
CA MET A 56 -14.64 -4.94 -5.28
C MET A 56 -14.63 -3.45 -4.95
N LYS A 57 -15.77 -2.86 -4.53
CA LYS A 57 -15.84 -1.45 -4.14
C LYS A 57 -15.01 -1.16 -2.89
N THR A 58 -15.08 -2.05 -1.91
CA THR A 58 -14.27 -1.96 -0.69
C THR A 58 -12.79 -2.08 -1.02
N LEU A 59 -12.41 -3.05 -1.88
CA LEU A 59 -11.03 -3.19 -2.33
C LEU A 59 -10.52 -1.91 -3.02
N THR A 60 -11.28 -1.36 -3.96
CA THR A 60 -10.86 -0.14 -4.68
C THR A 60 -10.75 1.08 -3.76
N ALA A 61 -11.65 1.22 -2.78
CA ALA A 61 -11.60 2.32 -1.83
C ALA A 61 -10.36 2.22 -0.91
N THR A 62 -10.05 1.02 -0.42
CA THR A 62 -8.84 0.79 0.39
C THR A 62 -7.56 1.01 -0.41
N ILE A 63 -7.52 0.61 -1.69
CA ILE A 63 -6.38 0.90 -2.57
C ILE A 63 -6.19 2.41 -2.75
N ASP A 64 -7.27 3.15 -3.00
CA ASP A 64 -7.23 4.61 -3.18
C ASP A 64 -6.68 5.31 -1.92
N GLU A 65 -7.13 4.89 -0.74
CA GLU A 65 -6.65 5.38 0.55
C GLU A 65 -5.15 5.12 0.76
N VAL A 66 -4.69 3.88 0.54
CA VAL A 66 -3.26 3.53 0.65
C VAL A 66 -2.42 4.38 -0.31
N LEU A 67 -2.84 4.52 -1.57
CA LEU A 67 -2.11 5.33 -2.55
C LEU A 67 -2.10 6.83 -2.20
N SER A 68 -3.17 7.35 -1.59
CA SER A 68 -3.22 8.71 -1.06
C SER A 68 -2.18 8.93 0.04
N HIS A 69 -2.05 8.00 0.98
CA HIS A 69 -1.04 8.06 2.05
C HIS A 69 0.39 8.01 1.50
N VAL A 70 0.64 7.16 0.49
CA VAL A 70 1.92 7.14 -0.23
C VAL A 70 2.24 8.50 -0.84
N GLN A 71 1.26 9.13 -1.51
CA GLN A 71 1.47 10.42 -2.14
C GLN A 71 1.80 11.51 -1.13
N VAL A 72 1.14 11.53 0.02
CA VAL A 72 1.44 12.46 1.11
C VAL A 72 2.85 12.22 1.66
N ALA A 73 3.21 10.97 1.93
CA ALA A 73 4.55 10.62 2.42
C ALA A 73 5.66 11.08 1.47
N LEU A 74 5.45 10.94 0.16
CA LEU A 74 6.39 11.38 -0.85
C LEU A 74 6.51 12.91 -0.96
N LYS A 75 5.41 13.66 -0.80
CA LYS A 75 5.41 15.14 -0.84
C LYS A 75 6.14 15.78 0.33
N VAL A 76 6.11 15.16 1.51
CA VAL A 76 6.83 15.67 2.70
C VAL A 76 8.36 15.61 2.51
N MET A 77 8.82 14.89 1.49
CA MET A 77 10.24 14.67 1.21
C MET A 77 10.81 15.53 0.08
N GLU A 78 9.98 16.33 -0.59
CA GLU A 78 10.39 17.36 -1.55
C GLU A 78 10.86 18.63 -0.82
#